data_AF-R6WXZ3-F1
#
_entry.id   AF-R6WXZ3-F1
#
_cell.length_a   1.000
_cell.length_b   1.000
_cell.length_c   1.000
_cell.angle_alpha   90.00
_cell.angle_beta   90.00
_cell.angle_gamma   90.00
#
_symmetry.space_group_name_H-M   'P 1'
#
loop_
_entity.id
_entity.type
_entity.pdbx_description
1 polymer ?
#
loop_
_entity_poly.entity_id
_entity_poly.type
_entity_poly.pdbx_seq_one_letter_code
_entity_poly.pdbx_strand_id
1 'polypeptide(L)'
;MDKSATKRYLQSAGIPTAPCMIINKRDAGDLQELAEKIISEFGLPVVIKAATQGSSIGVVIPKTAEEVVPALEEAFKYSENVLAEKCIKGKELTISIMEENSEPKPLPVIWIAPHSGAYDFHSKYTKGATDYHCPAPFDEETTAYIQKIAVETYKLLGLSGVARVDAMLGDADGVAYVLEANTVPGMTATSLVPKAAAAVGISFPDLCEKILLSAK
;
A
#
# COMPACT_ATOMS: atom_id res chain seq x y z
N MET A 1 6.89 4.62 9.29
CA MET A 1 7.33 3.25 8.91
C MET A 1 8.25 3.39 7.70
N ASP A 2 9.30 2.59 7.59
CA ASP A 2 10.25 2.66 6.48
C ASP A 2 9.82 1.70 5.35
N LYS A 3 9.36 2.27 4.23
CA LYS A 3 8.94 1.52 3.04
C LYS A 3 10.10 0.74 2.42
N SER A 4 11.32 1.27 2.45
CA SER A 4 12.50 0.61 1.89
C SER A 4 12.84 -0.67 2.67
N ALA A 5 12.74 -0.62 4.00
CA ALA A 5 12.91 -1.79 4.85
C ALA A 5 11.82 -2.84 4.57
N THR A 6 10.55 -2.42 4.51
CA THR A 6 9.41 -3.30 4.20
C THR A 6 9.60 -4.00 2.86
N LYS A 7 9.99 -3.29 1.79
CA LYS A 7 10.23 -3.88 0.47
C LYS A 7 11.32 -4.95 0.48
N ARG A 8 12.41 -4.73 1.22
CA ARG A 8 13.49 -5.72 1.35
C ARG A 8 13.01 -7.02 2.00
N TYR A 9 12.21 -6.93 3.06
CA TYR A 9 11.61 -8.12 3.70
C TYR A 9 10.65 -8.84 2.76
N LEU A 10 9.76 -8.12 2.07
CA LEU A 10 8.81 -8.71 1.13
C LEU A 10 9.55 -9.49 0.02
N GLN A 11 10.56 -8.86 -0.58
CA GLN A 11 11.38 -9.48 -1.62
C GLN A 11 12.13 -10.72 -1.12
N SER A 12 12.73 -10.67 0.08
CA SER A 12 13.46 -11.82 0.63
C SER A 12 12.55 -12.99 1.00
N ALA A 13 11.29 -12.71 1.36
CA ALA A 13 10.29 -13.71 1.66
C ALA A 13 9.53 -14.23 0.43
N GLY A 14 9.80 -13.69 -0.77
CA GLY A 14 9.06 -14.03 -1.98
C GLY A 14 7.60 -13.53 -2.00
N ILE A 15 7.25 -12.58 -1.12
CA ILE A 15 5.94 -11.95 -1.14
C ILE A 15 5.91 -10.91 -2.27
N PRO A 16 4.93 -10.98 -3.20
CA PRO A 16 4.89 -10.09 -4.35
C PRO A 16 4.83 -8.63 -3.92
N THR A 17 5.71 -7.82 -4.50
CA THR A 17 5.70 -6.37 -4.40
C THR A 17 6.25 -5.79 -5.71
N ALA A 18 5.87 -4.57 -6.06
CA ALA A 18 6.31 -3.95 -7.30
C ALA A 18 7.85 -3.96 -7.38
N PRO A 19 8.46 -4.36 -8.52
CA PRO A 19 9.89 -4.21 -8.74
C PRO A 19 10.32 -2.78 -8.43
N CYS A 20 11.39 -2.64 -7.65
CA CYS A 20 11.80 -1.34 -7.14
C CYS A 20 13.30 -1.18 -7.01
N MET A 21 13.76 0.07 -7.14
CA MET A 21 15.08 0.53 -6.77
C MET A 21 14.98 1.34 -5.48
N ILE A 22 15.82 1.01 -4.50
CA ILE A 22 15.98 1.81 -3.27
C ILE A 22 17.22 2.68 -3.47
N ILE A 23 17.02 3.99 -3.42
CA ILE A 23 18.05 4.99 -3.72
C ILE A 23 18.29 5.82 -2.47
N ASN A 24 19.52 5.83 -1.99
CA ASN A 24 19.94 6.75 -0.93
C ASN A 24 20.41 8.07 -1.56
N LYS A 25 20.02 9.20 -0.98
CA LYS A 25 20.37 10.54 -1.45
C LYS A 25 21.87 10.77 -1.58
N ARG A 26 22.67 10.17 -0.70
CA ARG A 26 24.14 10.31 -0.70
C ARG A 26 24.79 9.56 -1.86
N ASP A 27 24.13 8.49 -2.32
CA ASP A 27 24.64 7.59 -3.38
C ASP A 27 23.93 7.85 -4.72
N ALA A 28 23.03 8.84 -4.79
CA ALA A 28 22.19 9.11 -5.95
C ALA A 28 22.97 9.57 -7.18
N GLY A 29 24.18 10.14 -6.98
CA GLY A 29 25.03 10.61 -8.07
C GLY A 29 24.36 11.71 -8.90
N ASP A 30 24.55 11.65 -10.22
CA ASP A 30 23.85 12.51 -11.17
C ASP A 30 22.39 12.05 -11.33
N LEU A 31 21.45 12.97 -11.08
CA LEU A 31 20.02 12.64 -11.09
C LEU A 31 19.50 12.35 -12.50
N GLN A 32 20.12 12.89 -13.55
CA GLN A 32 19.70 12.64 -14.94
C GLN A 32 20.09 11.22 -15.35
N GLU A 33 21.32 10.79 -15.06
CA GLU A 33 21.75 9.40 -15.28
C GLU A 33 20.90 8.41 -14.48
N LEU A 34 20.60 8.74 -13.22
CA LEU A 34 19.72 7.94 -12.37
C LEU A 34 18.30 7.85 -12.95
N ALA A 35 17.75 8.96 -13.46
CA ALA A 35 16.43 8.98 -14.08
C ALA A 35 16.38 8.10 -15.34
N GLU A 36 17.38 8.18 -16.21
CA GLU A 36 17.49 7.32 -17.39
C GLU A 36 17.55 5.84 -17.02
N LYS A 37 18.32 5.50 -15.98
CA LYS A 37 18.39 4.13 -15.44
C LYS A 37 17.03 3.66 -14.92
N ILE A 38 16.31 4.49 -14.16
CA ILE A 38 14.97 4.18 -13.64
C ILE A 38 13.99 3.93 -14.79
N ILE A 39 13.99 4.79 -15.81
CA ILE A 39 13.10 4.67 -16.97
C ILE A 39 13.44 3.40 -17.77
N SER A 40 14.73 3.10 -17.97
CA SER A 40 15.16 1.88 -18.66
C SER A 40 14.71 0.62 -17.95
N GLU A 41 14.72 0.60 -16.61
CA GLU A 41 14.38 -0.57 -15.81
C GLU A 41 12.85 -0.76 -15.65
N PHE A 42 12.11 0.33 -15.38
CA PHE A 42 10.71 0.24 -15.00
C PHE A 42 9.71 0.78 -16.03
N GLY A 43 10.20 1.54 -17.01
CA GLY A 43 9.36 2.28 -17.96
C GLY A 43 8.61 3.45 -17.33
N LEU A 44 7.66 4.00 -18.08
CA LEU A 44 6.76 5.07 -17.62
C LEU A 44 5.29 4.64 -17.71
N PRO A 45 4.43 5.09 -16.78
CA PRO A 45 4.78 5.87 -15.59
C PRO A 45 5.59 5.04 -14.57
N VAL A 46 6.38 5.72 -13.74
CA VAL A 46 7.09 5.13 -12.59
C VAL A 46 6.56 5.77 -11.32
N VAL A 47 6.54 5.04 -10.21
CA VAL A 47 6.11 5.58 -8.91
C VAL A 47 7.34 5.91 -8.07
N ILE A 48 7.51 7.18 -7.72
CA ILE A 48 8.60 7.65 -6.87
C ILE A 48 8.03 7.98 -5.49
N LYS A 49 8.62 7.42 -4.42
CA LYS A 49 8.12 7.54 -3.04
C LYS A 49 9.23 7.85 -2.06
N ALA A 50 9.04 8.84 -1.20
CA ALA A 50 9.83 9.00 0.01
C ALA A 50 9.63 7.81 0.95
N ALA A 51 10.71 7.22 1.48
CA ALA A 51 10.62 5.97 2.24
C ALA A 51 9.86 6.08 3.58
N THR A 52 9.88 7.26 4.23
CA THR A 52 9.43 7.44 5.62
C THR A 52 8.05 8.08 5.77
N GLN A 53 7.42 8.53 4.68
CA GLN A 53 6.16 9.28 4.72
C GLN A 53 4.91 8.39 4.56
N GLY A 54 3.76 8.91 4.99
CA GLY A 54 2.44 8.32 4.79
C GLY A 54 1.49 9.27 4.05
N SER A 55 0.23 8.88 3.88
CA SER A 55 -0.83 9.74 3.29
C SER A 55 -0.51 10.32 1.90
N SER A 56 0.23 9.57 1.09
CA SER A 56 0.70 9.96 -0.25
C SER A 56 1.63 11.20 -0.27
N ILE A 57 2.12 11.66 0.88
CA ILE A 57 3.12 12.74 0.94
C ILE A 57 4.45 12.20 0.41
N GLY A 58 5.08 12.95 -0.50
CA GLY A 58 6.31 12.53 -1.15
C GLY A 58 6.14 11.35 -2.10
N VAL A 59 4.91 11.11 -2.59
CA VAL A 59 4.62 10.16 -3.67
C VAL A 59 4.33 10.94 -4.95
N VAL A 60 5.12 10.70 -5.98
CA VAL A 60 5.00 11.34 -7.30
C VAL A 60 4.96 10.25 -8.36
N ILE A 61 4.10 10.40 -9.37
CA ILE A 61 3.96 9.45 -10.47
C ILE A 61 4.28 10.17 -11.79
N PRO A 62 5.58 10.37 -12.10
CA PRO A 62 5.97 10.93 -13.40
C PRO A 62 5.49 10.04 -14.55
N LYS A 63 4.94 10.69 -15.57
CA LYS A 63 4.41 10.12 -16.81
C LYS A 63 5.33 10.37 -18.00
N THR A 64 6.21 11.39 -17.91
CA THR A 64 7.23 11.68 -18.94
C THR A 64 8.63 11.62 -18.33
N ALA A 65 9.66 11.56 -19.19
CA ALA A 65 11.04 11.46 -18.75
C ALA A 65 11.51 12.72 -17.99
N GLU A 66 11.05 13.88 -18.43
CA GLU A 66 11.39 15.19 -17.88
C GLU A 66 10.81 15.39 -16.47
N GLU A 67 9.79 14.62 -16.10
CA GLU A 67 9.15 14.67 -14.77
C GLU A 67 9.90 13.85 -13.71
N VAL A 68 10.80 12.94 -14.11
CA VAL A 68 11.45 11.99 -13.19
C VAL A 68 12.44 12.68 -12.26
N VAL A 69 13.30 13.57 -12.77
CA VAL A 69 14.26 14.32 -11.93
C VAL A 69 13.54 15.20 -10.91
N PRO A 70 12.56 16.06 -11.29
CA PRO A 70 11.77 16.82 -10.33
C PRO A 70 11.07 15.94 -9.27
N ALA A 71 10.59 14.76 -9.68
CA ALA A 71 9.95 13.81 -8.76
C ALA A 71 10.94 13.22 -7.73
N LEU A 72 12.17 12.89 -8.16
CA LEU A 72 13.25 12.47 -7.24
C LEU A 72 13.60 13.59 -6.27
N GLU A 73 13.82 14.81 -6.76
CA GLU A 73 14.14 15.97 -5.93
C GLU A 73 13.06 16.23 -4.88
N GLU A 74 11.78 16.15 -5.27
CA GLU A 74 10.65 16.30 -4.36
C GLU A 74 10.64 15.20 -3.28
N ALA A 75 10.81 13.94 -3.66
CA ALA A 75 10.85 12.84 -2.71
C ALA A 75 12.04 12.96 -1.72
N PHE A 76 13.20 13.43 -2.19
CA PHE A 76 14.40 13.67 -1.38
C PHE A 76 14.29 14.85 -0.40
N LYS A 77 13.22 15.67 -0.47
CA LYS A 77 12.90 16.65 0.57
C LYS A 77 12.35 16.00 1.83
N TYR A 78 11.72 14.82 1.70
CA TYR A 78 10.99 14.16 2.78
C TYR A 78 11.71 12.96 3.38
N SER A 79 12.68 12.38 2.67
CA SER A 79 13.44 11.22 3.13
C SER A 79 14.80 11.13 2.45
N GLU A 80 15.79 10.61 3.18
CA GLU A 80 17.11 10.29 2.64
C GLU A 80 17.08 9.05 1.73
N ASN A 81 16.10 8.16 1.93
CA ASN A 81 15.87 7.01 1.06
C ASN A 81 14.60 7.26 0.23
N VAL A 82 14.72 7.03 -1.08
CA VAL A 82 13.62 7.11 -2.04
C VAL A 82 13.47 5.77 -2.75
N LEU A 83 12.23 5.39 -3.02
CA LEU A 83 11.88 4.23 -3.82
C LEU A 83 11.45 4.70 -5.21
N ALA A 84 12.02 4.11 -6.24
CA ALA A 84 11.46 4.13 -7.59
C ALA A 84 10.87 2.75 -7.88
N GLU A 85 9.58 2.67 -8.16
CA GLU A 85 8.84 1.41 -8.34
C GLU A 85 8.16 1.37 -9.70
N LYS A 86 8.18 0.19 -10.35
CA LYS A 86 7.34 -0.05 -11.52
C LYS A 86 5.88 0.25 -11.20
N CYS A 87 5.24 1.06 -12.03
CA CYS A 87 3.81 1.36 -11.86
C CYS A 87 2.98 0.14 -12.27
N ILE A 88 2.42 -0.56 -11.29
CA ILE A 88 1.51 -1.69 -11.51
C ILE A 88 0.13 -1.12 -11.89
N LYS A 89 -0.38 -1.52 -13.06
CA LYS A 89 -1.77 -1.24 -13.46
C LYS A 89 -2.67 -2.32 -12.89
N GLY A 90 -3.71 -1.92 -12.18
CA GLY A 90 -4.55 -2.86 -11.47
C GLY A 90 -5.62 -2.20 -10.60
N LYS A 91 -6.22 -3.03 -9.74
CA LYS A 91 -7.20 -2.60 -8.74
C LYS A 91 -6.49 -2.37 -7.41
N GLU A 92 -6.64 -1.17 -6.86
CA GLU A 92 -6.09 -0.85 -5.55
C GLU A 92 -6.97 -1.46 -4.45
N LEU A 93 -6.35 -2.25 -3.59
CA LEU A 93 -7.00 -3.04 -2.57
C LEU A 93 -6.47 -2.66 -1.19
N THR A 94 -7.35 -2.78 -0.20
CA THR A 94 -6.93 -2.75 1.19
C THR A 94 -7.51 -3.92 1.97
N ILE A 95 -6.67 -4.49 2.83
CA ILE A 95 -6.99 -5.65 3.65
C ILE A 95 -6.62 -5.30 5.08
N SER A 96 -7.65 -5.18 5.92
CA SER A 96 -7.45 -4.99 7.35
C SER A 96 -7.25 -6.36 8.00
N ILE A 97 -6.24 -6.49 8.84
CA ILE A 97 -5.97 -7.71 9.61
C ILE A 97 -6.10 -7.35 11.09
N MET A 98 -6.81 -8.19 11.84
CA MET A 98 -6.94 -8.09 13.28
C MET A 98 -6.62 -9.43 13.93
N GLU A 99 -5.99 -9.42 15.11
CA GLU A 99 -5.81 -10.65 15.88
C GLU A 99 -7.15 -11.11 16.48
N GLU A 100 -7.47 -12.39 16.29
CA GLU A 100 -8.55 -13.08 16.99
C GLU A 100 -7.94 -14.36 17.59
N ASN A 101 -8.01 -14.51 18.92
CA ASN A 101 -7.38 -15.62 19.65
C ASN A 101 -5.87 -15.77 19.36
N SER A 102 -5.14 -14.65 19.27
CA SER A 102 -3.71 -14.59 18.92
C SER A 102 -3.35 -15.04 17.49
N GLU A 103 -4.33 -15.23 16.61
CA GLU A 103 -4.10 -15.50 15.19
C GLU A 103 -4.54 -14.31 14.33
N PRO A 104 -3.73 -13.91 13.33
CA PRO A 104 -4.11 -12.82 12.44
C PRO A 104 -5.25 -13.26 11.52
N LYS A 105 -6.37 -12.55 11.60
CA LYS A 105 -7.55 -12.79 10.79
C LYS A 105 -7.78 -11.61 9.83
N PRO A 106 -7.77 -11.85 8.51
CA PRO A 106 -8.10 -10.82 7.54
C PRO A 106 -9.61 -10.54 7.57
N LEU A 107 -9.97 -9.27 7.53
CA LEU A 107 -11.32 -8.79 7.26
C LEU A 107 -11.58 -8.79 5.73
N PRO A 108 -12.83 -8.55 5.28
CA PRO A 108 -13.13 -8.49 3.85
C PRO A 108 -12.20 -7.54 3.09
N VAL A 109 -11.79 -7.97 1.89
CA VAL A 109 -11.03 -7.13 0.97
C VAL A 109 -11.90 -5.96 0.55
N ILE A 110 -11.33 -4.76 0.59
CA ILE A 110 -11.96 -3.56 0.04
C ILE A 110 -11.26 -3.22 -1.26
N TRP A 111 -12.03 -3.08 -2.35
CA TRP A 111 -11.55 -2.46 -3.58
C TRP A 111 -11.81 -0.95 -3.53
N ILE A 112 -10.73 -0.18 -3.66
CA ILE A 112 -10.72 1.27 -3.71
C ILE A 112 -10.79 1.70 -5.18
N ALA A 113 -11.90 2.30 -5.59
CA ALA A 113 -12.20 2.67 -6.97
C ALA A 113 -12.35 4.21 -7.11
N PRO A 114 -11.24 4.97 -7.12
CA PRO A 114 -11.29 6.42 -7.30
C PRO A 114 -11.72 6.77 -8.72
N HIS A 115 -12.61 7.76 -8.87
CA HIS A 115 -13.13 8.18 -10.19
C HIS A 115 -12.05 8.83 -11.07
N SER A 116 -11.00 9.37 -10.45
CA SER A 116 -9.83 9.95 -11.11
C SER A 116 -8.87 8.89 -11.69
N GLY A 117 -9.03 7.62 -11.31
CA GLY A 117 -8.11 6.52 -11.65
C GLY A 117 -6.86 6.41 -10.77
N ALA A 118 -6.67 7.28 -9.77
CA ALA A 118 -5.57 7.19 -8.81
C ALA A 118 -6.01 7.60 -7.40
N TYR A 119 -5.59 6.85 -6.37
CA TYR A 119 -5.99 7.10 -4.98
C TYR A 119 -5.10 8.13 -4.27
N ASP A 120 -5.14 9.36 -4.78
CA ASP A 120 -4.40 10.51 -4.28
C ASP A 120 -5.08 11.20 -3.07
N PHE A 121 -4.47 12.28 -2.58
CA PHE A 121 -5.00 13.05 -1.44
C PHE A 121 -6.44 13.55 -1.70
N HIS A 122 -6.73 14.07 -2.89
CA HIS A 122 -8.06 14.53 -3.24
C HIS A 122 -9.08 13.38 -3.18
N SER A 123 -8.73 12.22 -3.74
CA SER A 123 -9.59 11.03 -3.76
C SER A 123 -9.86 10.46 -2.36
N LYS A 124 -8.95 10.66 -1.41
CA LYS A 124 -9.06 10.23 0.00
C LYS A 124 -9.99 11.11 0.85
N TYR A 125 -9.95 12.42 0.64
CA TYR A 125 -10.61 13.39 1.54
C TYR A 125 -11.83 14.08 0.92
N THR A 126 -12.02 13.99 -0.41
CA THR A 126 -13.22 14.49 -1.08
C THR A 126 -14.34 13.44 -1.04
N LYS A 127 -15.43 13.77 -0.34
CA LYS A 127 -16.61 12.90 -0.24
C LYS A 127 -17.19 12.62 -1.64
N GLY A 128 -17.34 11.34 -1.96
CA GLY A 128 -17.92 10.89 -3.24
C GLY A 128 -16.94 10.82 -4.41
N ALA A 129 -15.65 11.12 -4.22
CA ALA A 129 -14.64 11.00 -5.27
C ALA A 129 -14.12 9.56 -5.48
N THR A 130 -14.45 8.66 -4.55
CA THR A 130 -13.99 7.27 -4.53
C THR A 130 -15.11 6.35 -4.09
N ASP A 131 -15.35 5.31 -4.88
CA ASP A 131 -16.21 4.20 -4.50
C ASP A 131 -15.40 3.14 -3.75
N TYR A 132 -16.02 2.55 -2.73
CA TYR A 132 -15.41 1.48 -1.94
C TYR A 132 -16.31 0.26 -1.96
N HIS A 133 -15.88 -0.78 -2.67
CA HIS A 133 -16.59 -2.05 -2.73
C HIS A 133 -16.10 -2.94 -1.59
N CYS A 134 -16.99 -3.24 -0.64
CA CYS A 134 -16.69 -4.01 0.56
C CYS A 134 -17.88 -4.93 0.89
N PRO A 135 -17.75 -6.26 0.75
CA PRO A 135 -16.61 -6.96 0.16
C PRO A 135 -16.34 -6.57 -1.29
N ALA A 136 -15.09 -6.65 -1.74
CA ALA A 136 -14.75 -6.51 -3.14
C ALA A 136 -15.37 -7.67 -3.96
N PRO A 137 -15.91 -7.41 -5.17
CA PRO A 137 -16.68 -8.39 -5.94
C PRO A 137 -15.76 -9.34 -6.73
N PHE A 138 -14.85 -10.03 -6.05
CA PHE A 138 -14.00 -11.07 -6.61
C PHE A 138 -14.56 -12.46 -6.30
N ASP A 139 -14.13 -13.48 -7.04
CA ASP A 139 -14.42 -14.87 -6.66
C ASP A 139 -13.70 -15.26 -5.36
N GLU A 140 -14.09 -16.41 -4.80
CA GLU A 140 -13.57 -16.92 -3.53
C GLU A 140 -12.07 -17.22 -3.61
N GLU A 141 -11.59 -17.74 -4.74
CA GLU A 141 -10.18 -18.09 -4.96
C GLU A 141 -9.29 -16.84 -4.94
N THR A 142 -9.67 -15.80 -5.70
CA THR A 142 -8.95 -14.53 -5.78
C THR A 142 -8.96 -13.83 -4.42
N THR A 143 -10.11 -13.82 -3.74
CA THR A 143 -10.25 -13.23 -2.40
C THR A 143 -9.35 -13.94 -1.39
N ALA A 144 -9.35 -15.27 -1.36
CA ALA A 144 -8.51 -16.08 -0.49
C ALA A 144 -7.02 -15.84 -0.77
N TYR A 145 -6.62 -15.74 -2.05
CA TYR A 145 -5.26 -15.42 -2.45
C TYR A 145 -4.81 -14.04 -1.93
N ILE A 146 -5.60 -12.99 -2.14
CA ILE A 146 -5.31 -11.63 -1.67
C ILE A 146 -5.18 -11.60 -0.14
N GLN A 147 -6.13 -12.23 0.56
CA GLN A 147 -6.11 -12.29 2.02
C GLN A 147 -4.90 -13.06 2.55
N LYS A 148 -4.51 -14.15 1.89
CA LYS A 148 -3.30 -14.91 2.23
C LYS A 148 -2.05 -14.05 2.15
N ILE A 149 -1.85 -13.32 1.04
CA ILE A 149 -0.69 -12.41 0.87
C ILE A 149 -0.66 -11.33 1.97
N ALA A 150 -1.82 -10.78 2.33
CA ALA A 150 -1.93 -9.79 3.39
C ALA A 150 -1.56 -10.35 4.78
N VAL A 151 -2.01 -11.58 5.09
CA VAL A 151 -1.66 -12.27 6.35
C VAL A 151 -0.18 -12.66 6.39
N GLU A 152 0.38 -13.16 5.29
CA GLU A 152 1.82 -13.46 5.19
C GLU A 152 2.66 -12.19 5.40
N THR A 153 2.24 -11.06 4.81
CA THR A 153 2.87 -9.75 5.04
C THR A 153 2.80 -9.33 6.51
N TYR A 154 1.63 -9.47 7.14
CA TYR A 154 1.43 -9.15 8.54
C TYR A 154 2.38 -9.95 9.45
N LYS A 155 2.47 -11.27 9.21
CA LYS A 155 3.35 -12.18 9.96
C LYS A 155 4.82 -11.87 9.72
N LEU A 156 5.23 -11.67 8.47
CA LEU A 156 6.60 -11.35 8.07
C LEU A 156 7.13 -10.09 8.76
N LEU A 157 6.29 -9.06 8.85
CA LEU A 157 6.66 -7.78 9.47
C LEU A 157 6.52 -7.80 11.00
N GLY A 158 6.10 -8.92 11.60
CA GLY A 158 5.93 -9.06 13.05
C GLY A 158 4.87 -8.10 13.61
N LEU A 159 3.82 -7.82 12.85
CA LEU A 159 2.75 -6.93 13.28
C LEU A 159 1.87 -7.61 14.34
N SER A 160 1.21 -6.79 15.17
CA SER A 160 0.27 -7.23 16.20
C SER A 160 -0.92 -6.26 16.29
N GLY A 161 -2.00 -6.66 16.95
CA GLY A 161 -3.23 -5.87 17.04
C GLY A 161 -3.91 -5.70 15.68
N VAL A 162 -4.26 -4.46 15.32
CA VAL A 162 -4.87 -4.12 14.03
C VAL A 162 -3.85 -3.48 13.09
N ALA A 163 -3.75 -3.99 11.87
CA ALA A 163 -2.97 -3.37 10.81
C ALA A 163 -3.71 -3.46 9.49
N ARG A 164 -3.26 -2.67 8.52
CA ARG A 164 -3.82 -2.66 7.17
C ARG A 164 -2.71 -2.89 6.16
N VAL A 165 -2.89 -3.87 5.28
CA VAL A 165 -2.00 -4.10 4.14
C VAL A 165 -2.70 -3.59 2.89
N ASP A 166 -2.04 -2.68 2.19
CA ASP A 166 -2.51 -2.15 0.92
C ASP A 166 -1.80 -2.88 -0.21
N ALA A 167 -2.54 -3.25 -1.25
CA ALA A 167 -2.04 -4.04 -2.38
C ALA A 167 -2.62 -3.55 -3.70
N MET A 168 -1.95 -3.88 -4.80
CA MET A 168 -2.44 -3.68 -6.16
C MET A 168 -2.63 -5.04 -6.83
N LEU A 169 -3.86 -5.38 -7.21
CA LEU A 169 -4.13 -6.59 -8.00
C LEU A 169 -3.86 -6.28 -9.48
N GLY A 170 -2.77 -6.81 -10.03
CA GLY A 170 -2.35 -6.57 -11.40
C GLY A 170 -3.35 -7.09 -12.42
N ASP A 171 -3.78 -6.24 -13.36
CA ASP A 171 -4.77 -6.65 -14.38
C ASP A 171 -4.17 -7.64 -15.40
N ALA A 172 -2.85 -7.61 -15.59
CA ALA A 172 -2.17 -8.42 -16.61
C ALA A 172 -1.84 -9.85 -16.15
N ASP A 173 -1.64 -10.06 -14.85
CA ASP A 173 -1.11 -11.30 -14.28
C ASP A 173 -1.91 -11.83 -13.09
N GLY A 174 -2.88 -11.06 -12.57
CA GLY A 174 -3.67 -11.43 -11.39
C GLY A 174 -2.86 -11.45 -10.09
N VAL A 175 -1.65 -10.90 -10.07
CA VAL A 175 -0.78 -10.92 -8.89
C VAL A 175 -1.16 -9.80 -7.92
N ALA A 176 -1.24 -10.12 -6.63
CA ALA A 176 -1.50 -9.15 -5.57
C ALA A 176 -0.18 -8.53 -5.07
N TYR A 177 0.23 -7.41 -5.65
CA TYR A 177 1.46 -6.71 -5.30
C TYR A 177 1.28 -5.87 -4.04
N VAL A 178 1.95 -6.22 -2.95
CA VAL A 178 1.92 -5.44 -1.70
C VAL A 178 2.55 -4.07 -1.92
N LEU A 179 1.78 -3.02 -1.60
CA LEU A 179 2.20 -1.62 -1.73
C LEU A 179 2.86 -1.14 -0.44
N GLU A 180 2.16 -1.31 0.69
CA GLU A 180 2.63 -0.93 2.02
C GLU A 180 1.82 -1.62 3.13
N ALA A 181 2.34 -1.54 4.35
CA ALA A 181 1.61 -1.90 5.57
C ALA A 181 1.45 -0.65 6.45
N ASN A 182 0.29 -0.53 7.10
CA ASN A 182 -0.06 0.57 7.98
C ASN A 182 -0.37 0.00 9.38
N THR A 183 0.50 0.28 10.35
CA THR A 183 0.36 -0.20 11.75
C THR A 183 -0.56 0.66 12.61
N VAL A 184 -0.86 1.89 12.17
CA VAL A 184 -1.82 2.78 12.83
C VAL A 184 -2.81 3.26 11.77
N PRO A 185 -3.70 2.38 11.28
CA PRO A 185 -4.65 2.76 10.25
C PRO A 185 -5.68 3.74 10.78
N GLY A 186 -6.32 4.49 9.88
CA GLY A 186 -7.42 5.38 10.24
C GLY A 186 -8.58 4.63 10.90
N MET A 187 -9.16 5.23 11.94
CA MET A 187 -10.24 4.66 12.76
C MET A 187 -11.45 5.60 12.85
N THR A 188 -11.66 6.47 11.87
CA THR A 188 -12.90 7.28 11.78
C THR A 188 -14.03 6.48 11.14
N ALA A 189 -15.28 6.95 11.25
CA ALA A 189 -16.44 6.29 10.65
C ALA A 189 -16.36 6.07 9.12
N THR A 190 -15.55 6.86 8.42
CA THR A 190 -15.30 6.71 6.97
C THR A 190 -14.02 5.96 6.65
N SER A 191 -13.26 5.53 7.66
CA SER A 191 -12.00 4.80 7.47
C SER A 191 -12.24 3.35 7.05
N LEU A 192 -11.21 2.75 6.45
CA LEU A 192 -11.32 1.45 5.78
C LEU A 192 -11.35 0.26 6.76
N VAL A 193 -10.71 0.36 7.94
CA VAL A 193 -10.77 -0.69 8.96
C VAL A 193 -12.20 -0.84 9.52
N PRO A 194 -12.87 0.24 10.00
CA PRO A 194 -14.28 0.15 10.38
C PRO A 194 -15.22 -0.31 9.26
N LYS A 195 -14.96 0.10 8.01
CA LYS A 195 -15.75 -0.34 6.85
C LYS A 195 -15.64 -1.86 6.62
N ALA A 196 -14.43 -2.41 6.69
CA ALA A 196 -14.20 -3.86 6.55
C ALA A 196 -14.86 -4.64 7.71
N ALA A 197 -14.75 -4.14 8.94
CA ALA A 197 -15.36 -4.76 10.12
C ALA A 197 -16.90 -4.77 10.04
N ALA A 198 -17.51 -3.65 9.63
CA ALA A 198 -18.95 -3.54 9.49
C ALA A 198 -19.54 -4.51 8.44
N ALA A 199 -18.78 -4.81 7.37
CA ALA A 199 -19.20 -5.76 6.35
C ALA A 199 -19.34 -7.20 6.85
N VAL A 200 -18.77 -7.53 8.02
CA VAL A 200 -18.94 -8.81 8.73
C VAL A 200 -19.72 -8.65 10.04
N GLY A 201 -20.45 -7.56 10.21
CA GLY A 201 -21.33 -7.33 11.36
C GLY A 201 -20.63 -6.91 12.65
N ILE A 202 -19.36 -6.49 12.61
CA ILE A 202 -18.65 -5.96 13.77
C ILE A 202 -18.94 -4.45 13.86
N SER A 203 -19.58 -4.01 14.94
CA SER A 203 -19.84 -2.59 15.16
C SER A 203 -18.55 -1.83 15.49
N PHE A 204 -18.53 -0.51 15.32
CA PHE A 204 -17.34 0.29 15.65
C PHE A 204 -16.95 0.19 17.15
N PRO A 205 -17.88 0.25 18.11
CA PRO A 205 -17.56 -0.04 19.51
C PRO A 205 -16.96 -1.43 19.73
N ASP A 206 -17.54 -2.48 19.15
CA ASP A 206 -17.04 -3.86 19.29
C ASP A 206 -15.65 -4.01 18.66
N LEU A 207 -15.39 -3.34 17.54
CA LEU A 207 -14.08 -3.28 16.91
C LEU A 207 -13.05 -2.65 17.86
N CYS A 208 -13.39 -1.50 18.46
CA CYS A 208 -12.52 -0.85 19.44
C CYS A 208 -12.25 -1.73 20.66
N GLU A 209 -13.28 -2.40 21.19
CA GLU A 209 -13.14 -3.34 22.31
C GLU A 209 -12.27 -4.54 21.94
N LYS A 210 -12.47 -5.15 20.77
CA LYS A 210 -11.63 -6.26 20.28
C LYS A 210 -10.16 -5.86 20.13
N ILE A 211 -9.89 -4.64 19.64
CA ILE A 211 -8.52 -4.10 19.55
C ILE A 211 -7.93 -3.88 20.94
N LEU A 212 -8.70 -3.35 21.89
CA LEU A 212 -8.26 -3.16 23.27
C LEU A 212 -7.91 -4.49 23.95
N LEU A 213 -8.76 -5.51 23.76
CA LEU A 213 -8.58 -6.83 24.37
C LEU A 213 -7.45 -7.66 23.72
N SER A 214 -7.01 -7.32 22.51
CA SER A 214 -5.87 -7.99 21.85
C SER A 214 -4.51 -7.35 22.15
N ALA A 215 -4.49 -6.18 22.82
CA ALA A 215 -3.25 -5.53 23.22
C ALA A 215 -2.48 -6.39 24.25
N LYS A 216 -1.16 -6.53 24.04
CA LYS A 216 -0.23 -7.24 24.92
C LYS A 216 0.60 -6.27 25.76
#